data_AF-A0A814V0A6-F1
#
_entry.id   AF-A0A814V0A6-F1
#
_cell.length_a   1.000
_cell.length_b   1.000
_cell.length_c   1.000
_cell.angle_alpha   90.00
_cell.angle_beta   90.00
_cell.angle_gamma   90.00
#
_symmetry.space_group_name_H-M   'P 1'
#
loop_
_entity.id
_entity.type
_entity.pdbx_description
1 polymer ?
#
loop_
_entity_poly.entity_id
_entity_poly.type
_entity_poly.pdbx_seq_one_letter_code
_entity_poly.pdbx_strand_id
1 'polypeptide(L)'
;MCTNNSTPSYTTQYSTSSMDSNSNDSEGCSLDNTIEYGPIKIRQIRKPAPTIATGRRPKSLVLTGDEAIKREQRREKNREAARKLKERRKLIEKELDQQLRDLEGEHSSLQNCLQQLRDRKQTLQTAVNNCFRDPIDDLLSSNSPEMLLFFEQYLDDPDLFDESIESILNF
;
A
#
# COMPACT_ATOMS: atom_id res chain seq x y z
N MET A 1 16.24 19.80 -1.23
CA MET A 1 16.21 19.62 0.24
C MET A 1 15.43 18.33 0.50
N CYS A 2 16.11 17.18 0.55
CA CYS A 2 15.49 15.87 0.73
C CYS A 2 15.80 15.37 2.15
N THR A 3 14.79 15.16 2.98
CA THR A 3 14.96 14.69 4.36
C THR A 3 14.84 13.17 4.43
N ASN A 4 15.94 12.52 4.82
CA ASN A 4 16.02 11.08 5.06
C ASN A 4 15.38 10.73 6.40
N ASN A 5 14.25 10.03 6.38
CA ASN A 5 13.68 9.42 7.58
C ASN A 5 14.35 8.06 7.83
N SER A 6 15.34 8.04 8.73
CA SER A 6 15.91 6.80 9.26
C SER A 6 14.97 6.20 10.30
N THR A 7 14.40 5.04 10.00
CA THR A 7 13.69 4.20 10.97
C THR A 7 14.68 3.37 11.79
N PRO A 8 14.59 3.35 13.13
CA PRO A 8 15.40 2.45 13.94
C PRO A 8 14.82 1.04 13.89
N SER A 9 15.61 0.09 13.37
CA SER A 9 15.32 -1.35 13.40
C SER A 9 15.72 -1.94 14.75
N TYR A 10 14.74 -2.36 15.54
CA TYR A 10 14.97 -3.06 16.81
C TYR A 10 14.88 -4.57 16.57
N THR A 11 15.97 -5.18 16.12
CA THR A 11 16.10 -6.65 16.06
C THR A 11 16.35 -7.18 17.48
N THR A 12 15.30 -7.67 18.15
CA THR A 12 15.47 -8.45 19.38
C THR A 12 15.81 -9.89 18.98
N GLN A 13 17.08 -10.26 19.11
CA GLN A 13 17.52 -11.63 18.93
C GLN A 13 17.21 -12.42 20.20
N TYR A 14 16.26 -13.36 20.13
CA TYR A 14 16.03 -14.33 21.18
C TYR A 14 16.89 -15.57 20.90
N SER A 15 18.02 -15.68 21.60
CA SER A 15 18.80 -16.91 21.64
C SER A 15 17.98 -17.99 22.36
N THR A 16 17.41 -18.91 21.59
CA THR A 16 16.81 -20.13 22.13
C THR A 16 17.92 -21.17 22.29
N SER A 17 18.53 -21.22 23.47
CA SER A 17 19.40 -22.33 23.84
C SER A 17 18.55 -23.58 24.06
N SER A 18 18.55 -24.44 23.04
CA SER A 18 18.17 -25.84 23.13
C SER A 18 19.20 -26.57 23.99
N MET A 19 18.79 -27.04 25.17
CA MET A 19 19.58 -27.91 26.04
C MET A 19 18.78 -29.18 26.28
N ASP A 20 19.08 -30.16 25.42
CA ASP A 20 19.29 -31.59 25.65
C ASP A 20 18.42 -32.30 26.70
N SER A 21 17.61 -33.21 26.14
CA SER A 21 16.89 -34.29 26.80
C SER A 21 17.86 -35.19 27.58
N ASN A 22 17.87 -35.07 28.91
CA ASN A 22 18.56 -36.03 29.77
C ASN A 22 17.62 -37.22 30.04
N SER A 23 17.85 -38.32 29.33
CA SER A 23 17.22 -39.62 29.54
C SER A 23 17.76 -40.26 30.82
N ASN A 24 17.07 -40.04 31.94
CA ASN A 24 17.25 -40.86 33.12
C ASN A 24 16.32 -42.06 33.03
N ASP A 25 16.88 -43.18 32.55
CA ASP A 25 16.38 -44.52 32.80
C ASP A 25 16.43 -44.77 34.31
N SER A 26 15.30 -44.54 34.97
CA SER A 26 15.06 -45.05 36.33
C SER A 26 14.12 -46.24 36.19
N GLU A 27 14.75 -47.40 36.04
CA GLU A 27 14.18 -48.68 36.44
C GLU A 27 13.68 -48.58 37.89
N GLY A 28 12.40 -48.90 38.08
CA GLY A 28 11.71 -48.73 39.37
C GLY A 28 10.20 -48.79 39.23
N CYS A 29 9.70 -49.73 38.43
CA CYS A 29 8.27 -50.01 38.31
C CYS A 29 7.83 -50.84 39.53
N SER A 30 7.71 -50.20 40.69
CA SER A 30 6.90 -50.75 41.78
C SER A 30 5.43 -50.60 41.35
N LEU A 31 4.89 -51.67 40.77
CA LEU A 31 3.46 -51.89 40.58
C LEU A 31 2.83 -52.06 41.97
N ASP A 32 2.06 -51.08 42.45
CA ASP A 32 0.85 -51.27 43.29
C ASP A 32 0.24 -49.98 43.88
N ASN A 33 0.07 -48.92 43.07
CA ASN A 33 -0.71 -47.73 43.47
C ASN A 33 -1.95 -47.55 42.57
N THR A 34 -2.78 -48.60 42.48
CA THR A 34 -4.07 -48.53 41.80
C THR A 34 -5.17 -48.47 42.85
N ILE A 35 -5.99 -47.43 42.82
CA ILE A 35 -7.16 -47.29 43.70
C ILE A 35 -8.38 -47.71 42.90
N GLU A 36 -9.19 -48.60 43.47
CA GLU A 36 -10.40 -49.11 42.86
C GLU A 36 -11.64 -48.44 43.46
N TYR A 37 -12.51 -47.94 42.59
CA TYR A 37 -13.81 -47.39 42.92
C TYR A 37 -14.88 -48.20 42.18
N GLY A 38 -15.35 -49.29 42.81
CA GLY A 38 -16.25 -50.23 42.16
C GLY A 38 -15.57 -50.90 40.95
N PRO A 39 -16.20 -50.97 39.75
CA PRO A 39 -15.59 -51.61 38.59
C PRO A 39 -14.46 -50.78 37.93
N ILE A 40 -14.16 -49.57 38.44
CA ILE A 40 -13.21 -48.65 37.83
C ILE A 40 -11.90 -48.66 38.61
N LYS A 41 -10.80 -48.97 37.92
CA LYS A 41 -9.43 -48.94 38.45
C LYS A 41 -8.72 -47.68 38.00
N ILE A 42 -8.36 -46.81 38.94
CA ILE A 42 -7.67 -45.55 38.67
C ILE A 42 -6.22 -45.67 39.13
N ARG A 43 -5.27 -45.43 38.22
CA ARG A 43 -3.85 -45.30 38.59
C ARG A 43 -3.65 -44.00 39.37
N GLN A 44 -3.15 -44.10 40.59
CA GLN A 44 -2.93 -42.93 41.43
C GLN A 44 -1.78 -42.10 40.84
N ILE A 45 -2.05 -40.84 40.53
CA ILE A 45 -1.02 -39.92 40.00
C ILE A 45 0.05 -39.73 41.08
N ARG A 46 1.30 -40.05 40.75
CA ARG A 46 2.45 -39.82 41.65
C ARG A 46 2.50 -38.33 42.01
N LYS A 47 2.60 -38.00 43.30
CA LYS A 47 2.84 -36.62 43.73
C LYS A 47 4.11 -36.11 43.02
N PRO A 48 4.10 -34.93 42.39
CA PRO A 48 5.29 -34.41 41.74
C PRO A 48 6.41 -34.32 42.77
N ALA A 49 7.62 -34.70 42.36
CA ALA A 49 8.80 -34.59 43.21
C ALA A 49 8.88 -33.15 43.75
N PRO A 50 9.20 -32.95 45.05
CA PRO A 50 9.33 -31.62 45.62
C PRO A 50 10.49 -30.88 44.92
N THR A 51 10.15 -30.12 43.88
CA THR A 51 11.07 -29.28 43.10
C THR A 51 11.40 -28.02 43.88
N ILE A 52 11.99 -28.18 45.06
CA ILE A 52 12.51 -27.06 45.85
C ILE A 52 13.86 -26.60 45.27
N ALA A 53 14.66 -27.52 44.70
CA ALA A 53 15.98 -27.20 44.15
C ALA A 53 15.96 -26.35 42.87
N THR A 54 14.88 -26.36 42.08
CA THR A 54 14.78 -25.65 40.78
C THR A 54 14.19 -24.24 40.89
N GLY A 55 13.85 -23.75 42.09
CA GLY A 55 13.26 -22.42 42.28
C GLY A 55 11.86 -22.22 41.66
N ARG A 56 11.27 -23.28 41.11
CA ARG A 56 9.99 -23.23 40.40
C ARG A 56 8.86 -23.44 41.40
N ARG A 57 8.16 -22.36 41.76
CA ARG A 57 7.04 -22.41 42.72
C ARG A 57 5.83 -23.16 42.11
N PRO A 58 5.13 -24.01 42.89
CA PRO A 58 3.96 -24.73 42.40
C PRO A 58 2.83 -23.75 42.09
N LYS A 59 2.06 -24.04 41.03
CA LYS A 59 0.96 -23.18 40.54
C LYS A 59 -0.15 -22.96 41.58
N SER A 60 -0.24 -23.83 42.59
CA SER A 60 -1.20 -23.77 43.70
C SER A 60 -0.75 -22.88 44.87
N LEU A 61 0.47 -22.34 44.85
CA LEU A 61 0.94 -21.48 45.93
C LEU A 61 0.22 -20.13 45.87
N VAL A 62 -0.71 -19.90 46.81
CA VAL A 62 -1.34 -18.60 47.00
C VAL A 62 -0.27 -17.64 47.52
N LEU A 63 0.00 -16.58 46.76
CA LEU A 63 0.94 -15.55 47.20
C LEU A 63 0.24 -14.65 48.20
N THR A 64 0.83 -14.53 49.39
CA THR A 64 0.34 -13.71 50.49
C THR A 64 1.27 -12.50 50.73
N GLY A 65 0.72 -11.44 51.32
CA GLY A 65 1.48 -10.23 51.69
C GLY A 65 2.06 -9.45 50.51
N ASP A 66 3.29 -8.97 50.67
CA ASP A 66 3.96 -8.03 49.75
C ASP A 66 4.12 -8.55 48.32
N GLU A 67 4.30 -9.86 48.15
CA GLU A 67 4.44 -10.46 46.81
C GLU A 67 3.12 -10.41 46.02
N ALA A 68 1.97 -10.43 46.70
CA ALA A 68 0.66 -10.27 46.08
C ALA A 68 0.45 -8.82 45.62
N ILE A 69 0.81 -7.84 46.46
CA ILE A 69 0.74 -6.41 46.15
C ILE A 69 1.63 -6.07 44.95
N LYS A 70 2.87 -6.55 44.93
CA LYS A 70 3.80 -6.36 43.79
C LYS A 70 3.29 -7.01 42.50
N ARG A 71 2.54 -8.11 42.59
CA ARG A 71 1.89 -8.72 41.42
C ARG A 71 0.73 -7.86 40.94
N GLU A 72 -0.10 -7.36 41.83
CA GLU A 72 -1.24 -6.53 41.45
C GLU A 72 -0.80 -5.20 40.83
N GLN A 73 0.24 -4.56 41.37
CA GLN A 73 0.85 -3.37 40.75
C GLN A 73 1.38 -3.66 39.33
N ARG A 74 2.02 -4.82 39.11
CA ARG A 74 2.46 -5.24 37.77
C ARG A 74 1.29 -5.43 36.82
N ARG A 75 0.20 -6.04 37.30
CA ARG A 75 -1.03 -6.20 36.52
C ARG A 75 -1.67 -4.86 36.18
N GLU A 76 -1.74 -3.94 37.13
CA GLU A 76 -2.29 -2.59 36.88
C GLU A 76 -1.47 -1.83 35.84
N LYS A 77 -0.13 -1.82 35.98
CA LYS A 77 0.75 -1.22 34.97
C LYS A 77 0.58 -1.86 33.60
N ASN A 78 0.41 -3.18 33.53
CA ASN A 78 0.17 -3.88 32.27
C ASN A 78 -1.20 -3.53 31.68
N ARG A 79 -2.25 -3.43 32.51
CA ARG A 79 -3.59 -2.97 32.10
C ARG A 79 -3.52 -1.55 31.53
N GLU A 80 -2.79 -0.65 32.18
CA GLU A 80 -2.61 0.73 31.70
C GLU A 80 -1.84 0.78 30.37
N ALA A 81 -0.74 0.02 30.25
CA ALA A 81 0.03 -0.07 29.01
C ALA A 81 -0.83 -0.63 27.85
N ALA A 82 -1.64 -1.65 28.11
CA ALA A 82 -2.56 -2.21 27.13
C ALA A 82 -3.63 -1.19 26.69
N ARG A 83 -4.17 -0.40 27.64
CA ARG A 83 -5.10 0.69 27.33
C ARG A 83 -4.46 1.75 26.43
N LYS A 84 -3.26 2.23 26.78
CA LYS A 84 -2.51 3.21 25.97
C LYS A 84 -2.20 2.68 24.56
N LEU A 85 -1.82 1.41 24.45
CA LEU A 85 -1.56 0.78 23.16
C LEU A 85 -2.83 0.75 22.30
N LYS A 86 -3.98 0.39 22.89
CA LYS A 86 -5.27 0.37 22.20
C LYS A 86 -5.70 1.76 21.74
N GLU A 87 -5.53 2.77 22.58
CA GLU A 87 -5.81 4.16 22.23
C GLU A 87 -4.93 4.66 21.09
N ARG A 88 -3.61 4.40 21.16
CA ARG A 88 -2.67 4.79 20.11
C ARG A 88 -3.01 4.12 18.78
N ARG A 89 -3.35 2.83 18.79
CA ARG A 89 -3.80 2.11 17.60
C ARG A 89 -5.05 2.76 16.99
N LYS A 90 -6.04 3.09 17.83
CA LYS A 90 -7.26 3.76 17.37
C LYS A 90 -6.98 5.14 16.78
N LEU A 91 -6.03 5.89 17.33
CA LEU A 91 -5.62 7.18 16.77
C LEU A 91 -4.97 7.03 15.40
N ILE A 92 -4.07 6.06 15.25
CA ILE A 92 -3.43 5.76 13.95
C ILE A 92 -4.48 5.32 12.92
N GLU A 93 -5.42 4.45 13.30
CA GLU A 93 -6.52 4.03 12.42
C GLU A 93 -7.34 5.23 11.94
N LYS A 94 -7.71 6.14 12.85
CA LYS A 94 -8.43 7.37 12.49
C LYS A 94 -7.63 8.30 11.58
N GLU A 95 -6.33 8.43 11.82
CA GLU A 95 -5.44 9.25 11.00
C GLU A 95 -5.34 8.69 9.57
N LEU A 96 -5.14 7.38 9.45
CA LEU A 96 -5.12 6.69 8.16
C LEU A 96 -6.46 6.82 7.42
N ASP A 97 -7.59 6.67 8.12
CA ASP A 97 -8.92 6.87 7.54
C ASP A 97 -9.12 8.31 7.05
N GLN A 98 -8.55 9.30 7.74
CA GLN A 98 -8.60 10.69 7.29
C GLN A 98 -7.73 10.90 6.06
N GLN A 99 -6.49 10.41 6.07
CA GLN A 99 -5.58 10.49 4.92
C GLN A 99 -6.19 9.82 3.68
N LEU A 100 -6.87 8.69 3.86
CA LEU A 100 -7.55 7.99 2.77
C LEU A 100 -8.67 8.85 2.17
N ARG A 101 -9.52 9.47 3.01
CA ARG A 101 -10.56 10.40 2.54
C ARG A 101 -9.99 11.61 1.80
N ASP A 102 -8.90 12.17 2.31
CA ASP A 102 -8.24 13.32 1.69
C ASP A 102 -7.69 12.93 0.31
N LEU A 103 -7.00 11.78 0.21
CA LEU A 103 -6.49 11.22 -1.04
C LEU A 103 -7.61 10.89 -2.05
N GLU A 104 -8.74 10.35 -1.60
CA GLU A 104 -9.91 10.11 -2.45
C GLU A 104 -10.47 11.41 -3.02
N GLY A 105 -10.55 12.46 -2.19
CA GLY A 105 -10.97 13.79 -2.60
C GLY A 105 -10.03 14.41 -3.64
N GLU A 106 -8.72 14.35 -3.39
CA GLU A 106 -7.71 14.80 -4.35
C GLU A 106 -7.79 14.03 -5.66
N HIS A 107 -7.88 12.70 -5.60
CA HIS A 107 -8.02 11.86 -6.78
C HIS A 107 -9.26 12.22 -7.60
N SER A 108 -10.41 12.41 -6.95
CA SER A 108 -11.63 12.85 -7.63
C SER A 108 -11.49 14.23 -8.27
N SER A 109 -10.80 15.16 -7.60
CA SER A 109 -10.53 16.50 -8.13
C SER A 109 -9.62 16.45 -9.37
N LEU A 110 -8.53 15.67 -9.29
CA LEU A 110 -7.62 15.46 -10.42
C LEU A 110 -8.33 14.78 -11.60
N GLN A 111 -9.17 13.78 -11.35
CA GLN A 111 -9.94 13.13 -12.42
C GLN A 111 -10.88 14.11 -13.13
N ASN A 112 -11.56 14.99 -12.38
CA ASN A 112 -12.41 16.02 -12.96
C ASN A 112 -11.59 17.00 -13.82
N CYS A 113 -10.45 17.48 -13.30
CA CYS A 113 -9.55 18.35 -14.06
C CYS A 113 -9.05 17.67 -15.35
N LEU A 114 -8.68 16.39 -15.29
CA LEU A 114 -8.30 15.61 -16.47
C LEU A 114 -9.42 15.52 -17.50
N GLN A 115 -10.66 15.32 -17.05
CA GLN A 115 -11.81 15.27 -17.93
C GLN A 115 -12.04 16.61 -18.62
N GLN A 116 -12.04 17.72 -17.88
CA GLN A 116 -12.18 19.07 -18.44
C GLN A 116 -11.10 19.38 -19.48
N LEU A 117 -9.85 18.98 -19.21
CA LEU A 117 -8.74 19.15 -20.14
C LEU A 117 -8.92 18.30 -21.41
N ARG A 118 -9.43 17.07 -21.28
CA ARG A 118 -9.74 16.22 -22.44
C ARG A 118 -10.86 16.82 -23.29
N ASP A 119 -11.93 17.29 -22.67
CA ASP A 119 -13.07 17.89 -23.38
C ASP A 119 -12.62 19.16 -24.12
N ARG A 120 -11.81 20.00 -23.46
CA ARG A 120 -11.23 21.20 -24.08
C ARG A 120 -10.29 20.85 -25.23
N LYS A 121 -9.43 19.85 -25.06
CA LYS A 121 -8.56 19.35 -26.13
C LYS A 121 -9.37 18.89 -27.33
N GLN A 122 -10.42 18.07 -27.10
CA GLN A 122 -11.28 17.58 -28.17
C GLN A 122 -11.96 18.74 -28.90
N THR A 123 -12.50 19.71 -28.17
CA THR A 123 -13.14 20.90 -28.75
C THR A 123 -12.18 21.67 -29.65
N LEU A 124 -10.95 21.91 -29.18
CA LEU A 124 -9.93 22.60 -29.95
C LEU A 124 -9.49 21.79 -31.17
N GLN A 125 -9.33 20.47 -31.05
CA GLN A 125 -8.99 19.60 -32.19
C GLN A 125 -10.08 19.65 -33.26
N THR A 126 -11.35 19.58 -32.87
CA THR A 126 -12.48 19.74 -33.81
C THR A 126 -12.47 21.11 -34.47
N ALA A 127 -12.25 22.18 -33.69
CA ALA A 127 -12.20 23.54 -34.24
C ALA A 127 -11.05 23.73 -35.24
N VAL A 128 -9.87 23.18 -34.95
CA VAL A 128 -8.72 23.21 -35.88
C VAL A 128 -9.03 22.44 -37.15
N ASN A 129 -9.58 21.23 -37.03
CA ASN A 129 -9.94 20.43 -38.20
C ASN A 129 -10.96 21.17 -39.08
N ASN A 130 -12.00 21.76 -38.49
CA ASN A 130 -13.02 22.47 -39.26
C ASN A 130 -12.50 23.79 -39.87
N CYS A 131 -11.57 24.48 -39.19
CA CYS A 131 -11.07 25.78 -39.65
C CYS A 131 -9.96 25.68 -40.71
N PHE A 132 -9.15 24.62 -40.66
CA PHE A 132 -8.00 24.47 -41.56
C PHE A 132 -8.19 23.37 -42.59
N ARG A 133 -8.91 22.28 -42.28
CA ARG A 133 -8.99 21.12 -43.17
C ARG A 133 -10.11 21.29 -44.21
N ASP A 134 -11.30 21.71 -43.78
CA ASP A 134 -12.45 21.83 -44.67
C ASP A 134 -12.25 22.92 -45.75
N PRO A 135 -11.71 24.12 -45.46
CA PRO A 135 -11.48 25.13 -46.51
C PRO A 135 -10.36 24.75 -47.48
N ILE A 136 -9.34 24.02 -47.01
CA ILE A 136 -8.25 23.53 -47.87
C ILE A 136 -8.77 22.43 -48.80
N ASP A 137 -9.56 21.49 -48.27
CA ASP A 137 -10.18 20.42 -49.08
C ASP A 137 -11.20 21.02 -50.08
N ASP A 138 -11.95 22.06 -49.71
CA ASP A 138 -12.82 22.80 -50.62
C ASP A 138 -12.02 23.56 -51.70
N LEU A 139 -10.94 24.26 -51.34
CA LEU A 139 -10.05 24.94 -52.29
C LEU A 139 -9.40 23.95 -53.27
N LEU A 140 -8.97 22.78 -52.81
CA LEU A 140 -8.38 21.74 -53.65
C LEU A 140 -9.41 21.03 -54.53
N SER A 141 -10.66 20.88 -54.07
CA SER A 141 -11.76 20.30 -54.87
C SER A 141 -12.35 21.28 -55.88
N SER A 142 -12.26 22.60 -55.60
CA SER A 142 -12.74 23.67 -56.47
C SER A 142 -11.77 24.05 -57.60
N ASN A 143 -10.66 23.31 -57.76
CA ASN A 143 -9.80 23.43 -58.94
C ASN A 143 -10.63 23.16 -60.20
N SER A 144 -11.16 24.24 -60.78
CA SER A 144 -11.77 24.21 -62.09
C SER A 144 -10.68 23.83 -63.10
N PRO A 145 -11.00 23.03 -64.12
CA PRO A 145 -10.04 22.66 -65.16
C PRO A 145 -9.42 23.87 -65.90
N GLU A 146 -9.95 25.09 -65.75
CA GLU A 146 -9.36 26.31 -66.32
C GLU A 146 -8.05 26.71 -65.64
N MET A 147 -7.89 26.50 -64.33
CA MET A 147 -6.63 26.83 -63.61
C MET A 147 -5.50 25.86 -63.98
N LEU A 148 -5.83 24.60 -64.29
CA LEU A 148 -4.86 23.63 -64.79
C LEU A 148 -4.40 23.94 -66.22
N LEU A 149 -5.32 24.40 -67.07
CA LEU A 149 -4.97 24.87 -68.43
C LEU A 149 -4.08 26.11 -68.40
N PHE A 150 -4.28 27.02 -67.44
CA PHE A 150 -3.42 28.19 -67.27
C PHE A 150 -2.00 27.76 -66.89
N PHE A 151 -1.84 26.80 -65.96
CA PHE A 151 -0.52 26.30 -65.56
C PHE A 151 0.20 25.50 -66.66
N GLU A 152 -0.52 24.69 -67.44
CA GLU A 152 0.09 23.99 -68.60
C GLU A 152 0.59 24.97 -69.66
N GLN A 153 -0.12 26.08 -69.88
CA GLN A 153 0.29 27.09 -70.86
C GLN A 153 1.56 27.87 -70.45
N TYR A 154 1.87 27.96 -69.15
CA TYR A 154 3.10 28.58 -68.65
C TYR A 154 4.31 27.63 -68.61
N LEU A 155 4.07 26.31 -68.66
CA LEU A 155 5.14 25.31 -68.68
C LEU A 155 5.78 25.17 -70.07
N ASP A 156 5.07 25.54 -71.13
CA ASP A 156 5.55 25.45 -72.51
C ASP A 156 6.34 26.68 -72.99
N ASP A 157 6.23 27.84 -72.32
CA ASP A 157 6.99 29.04 -72.69
C ASP A 157 7.36 29.91 -71.45
N PRO A 158 8.53 29.67 -70.82
CA PRO A 158 8.94 30.36 -69.60
C PRO A 158 9.23 31.86 -69.79
N ASP A 159 9.38 32.33 -71.04
CA ASP A 159 9.67 33.73 -71.36
C ASP A 159 8.42 34.63 -71.34
N LEU A 160 7.20 34.05 -71.28
CA LEU A 160 5.94 34.82 -71.21
C LEU A 160 5.66 35.42 -69.82
N PHE A 161 6.37 34.97 -68.78
CA PHE A 161 6.15 35.41 -67.41
C PHE A 161 6.66 36.84 -67.19
N ASP A 162 7.77 37.22 -67.83
CA ASP A 162 8.42 38.52 -67.61
C ASP A 162 7.66 39.70 -68.24
N GLU A 163 7.05 39.53 -69.43
CA GLU A 163 6.27 40.62 -70.06
C GLU A 163 5.01 41.00 -69.26
N SER A 164 4.38 40.01 -68.62
CA SER A 164 3.16 40.25 -67.84
C SER A 164 3.44 41.04 -66.55
N ILE A 165 4.60 40.81 -65.93
CA ILE A 165 5.00 41.48 -64.68
C ILE A 165 5.52 42.90 -64.95
N GLU A 166 6.25 43.12 -66.05
CA GLU A 166 6.68 44.47 -66.46
C GLU A 166 5.49 45.39 -66.77
N SER A 167 4.37 44.84 -67.28
CA SER A 167 3.16 45.62 -67.55
C SER A 167 2.43 46.07 -66.28
N ILE A 168 2.57 45.31 -65.18
CA ILE A 168 1.95 45.60 -63.88
C ILE A 168 2.80 46.58 -63.06
N LEU A 169 4.12 46.58 -63.23
CA LEU A 169 5.06 47.43 -62.49
C LEU A 169 5.27 48.82 -63.10
N ASN A 170 4.75 49.09 -64.31
CA ASN A 170 4.85 50.38 -65.00
C ASN A 170 3.64 51.32 -64.76
N PHE A 171 3.00 51.25 -63.58
CA PHE A 171 1.97 52.20 -63.14
C PHE A 171 2.41 53.04 -61.93
#